data_AF-A0A7X1ZIB8-F1
#
_entry.id   AF-A0A7X1ZIB8-F1
#
_cell.length_a   1.000
_cell.length_b   1.000
_cell.length_c   1.000
_cell.angle_alpha   90.00
_cell.angle_beta   90.00
_cell.angle_gamma   90.00
#
_symmetry.space_group_name_H-M   'P 1'
#
loop_
_entity.id
_entity.type
_entity.pdbx_description
1 polymer ?
#
loop_
_entity_poly.entity_id
_entity_poly.type
_entity_poly.pdbx_seq_one_letter_code
_entity_poly.pdbx_strand_id
1 'polypeptide(L)' 'MVDFRDLATVKQVAVEAPFITEAKLRWWIFHAETNGLKPALIKIGGRVYIDRAEFNKWLEGQRMAPKALNDAA' A
#
# COMPACT_ATOMS: atom_id res chain seq x y z
N MET A 1 -5.86 1.58 16.28
CA MET A 1 -7.02 0.68 16.37
C MET A 1 -7.61 0.59 14.98
N VAL A 2 -7.94 -0.62 14.50
CA VAL A 2 -8.52 -0.82 13.16
C VAL A 2 -9.98 -0.37 13.15
N ASP A 3 -10.38 0.42 12.14
CA ASP A 3 -11.78 0.81 11.88
C ASP A 3 -12.29 0.10 10.62
N PHE A 4 -13.44 -0.58 10.71
CA PHE A 4 -13.99 -1.34 9.57
C PHE A 4 -14.36 -0.43 8.39
N ARG A 5 -14.64 0.86 8.64
CA ARG A 5 -14.96 1.86 7.61
C ARG A 5 -13.74 2.24 6.78
N ASP A 6 -12.54 2.04 7.34
CA ASP A 6 -11.27 2.31 6.69
C ASP A 6 -10.68 1.08 6.00
N LEU A 7 -11.43 -0.03 5.92
CA LEU A 7 -11.03 -1.22 5.20
C LEU A 7 -11.55 -1.22 3.77
N ALA A 8 -10.66 -1.53 2.83
CA ALA A 8 -11.00 -1.65 1.42
C ALA A 8 -10.55 -3.00 0.86
N THR A 9 -11.35 -3.60 -0.01
CA THR A 9 -10.87 -4.70 -0.86
C THR A 9 -9.93 -4.17 -1.93
N VAL A 10 -9.12 -5.06 -2.52
CA VAL A 10 -8.26 -4.74 -3.68
C VAL A 10 -9.04 -4.06 -4.81
N LYS A 11 -10.27 -4.53 -5.08
CA LYS A 11 -11.13 -3.96 -6.11
C LYS A 11 -11.56 -2.53 -5.78
N GLN A 12 -11.93 -2.25 -4.53
CA GLN A 12 -12.31 -0.90 -4.11
C GLN A 12 -11.13 0.08 -4.23
N VAL A 13 -9.94 -0.32 -3.80
CA VAL A 13 -8.73 0.52 -3.95
C VAL A 13 -8.45 0.81 -5.43
N ALA A 14 -8.56 -0.18 -6.32
CA ALA A 14 -8.34 0.04 -7.75
C ALA A 14 -9.40 0.95 -8.40
N VAL A 15 -10.64 0.94 -7.91
CA VAL A 15 -11.71 1.84 -8.38
C VAL A 15 -11.45 3.29 -7.92
N GLU A 16 -11.00 3.48 -6.68
CA GLU A 16 -10.78 4.80 -6.10
C GLU A 16 -9.45 5.44 -6.54
N ALA A 17 -8.43 4.62 -6.77
CA ALA A 17 -7.13 5.03 -7.27
C ALA A 17 -6.87 4.37 -8.64
N PRO A 18 -7.47 4.87 -9.74
CA PRO A 18 -7.40 4.24 -11.05
C PRO A 18 -5.98 4.17 -11.65
N PHE A 19 -5.03 4.91 -11.07
CA PHE A 19 -3.60 4.80 -11.40
C PHE A 19 -2.93 3.55 -10.80
N ILE A 20 -3.62 2.81 -9.92
CA ILE A 20 -3.14 1.55 -9.34
C ILE A 20 -4.05 0.41 -9.82
N THR A 21 -3.52 -0.46 -10.67
CA THR A 21 -4.27 -1.62 -11.16
C THR A 21 -4.45 -2.69 -10.09
N GLU A 22 -5.50 -3.51 -10.19
CA GLU A 22 -5.67 -4.67 -9.32
C GLU A 22 -4.47 -5.63 -9.38
N ALA A 23 -3.86 -5.79 -10.57
CA ALA A 23 -2.67 -6.62 -10.75
C ALA A 23 -1.48 -6.07 -9.94
N LYS A 24 -1.29 -4.74 -9.93
CA LYS A 24 -0.23 -4.11 -9.15
C LYS A 24 -0.46 -4.26 -7.65
N LEU A 25 -1.69 -4.04 -7.18
CA LEU A 25 -2.07 -4.27 -5.78
C LEU A 25 -1.82 -5.72 -5.36
N ARG A 26 -2.24 -6.70 -6.19
CA ARG A 26 -1.97 -8.13 -5.93
C ARG A 26 -0.48 -8.43 -5.87
N TRP A 27 0.33 -7.82 -6.75
CA TRP A 27 1.77 -7.97 -6.71
C TRP A 27 2.38 -7.41 -5.42
N TRP A 28 1.94 -6.23 -4.96
CA TRP A 28 2.41 -5.67 -3.69
C TRP A 28 1.99 -6.53 -2.49
N ILE A 29 0.76 -7.04 -2.48
CA ILE A 29 0.26 -7.94 -1.43
C ILE A 29 1.08 -9.24 -1.39
N PHE A 30 1.41 -9.81 -2.55
CA PHE A 30 2.24 -11.00 -2.62
C PHE A 30 3.65 -10.77 -2.07
N HIS A 31 4.23 -9.59 -2.30
CA HIS A 31 5.54 -9.19 -1.78
C HIS A 31 5.48 -8.41 -0.46
N ALA A 32 4.38 -8.51 0.30
CA ALA A 32 4.13 -7.66 1.46
C ALA A 32 5.19 -7.77 2.58
N GLU A 33 5.82 -8.93 2.72
CA GLU A 33 6.92 -9.15 3.66
C GLU A 33 8.16 -8.31 3.30
N THR A 34 8.47 -8.20 2.01
CA THR A 34 9.72 -7.59 1.54
C THR A 34 9.57 -6.11 1.19
N ASN A 35 8.38 -5.67 0.77
CA ASN A 35 8.11 -4.26 0.47
C ASN A 35 7.56 -3.47 1.67
N GLY A 36 7.35 -4.11 2.83
CA GLY A 36 6.88 -3.46 4.04
C GLY A 36 5.37 -3.20 4.09
N LEU A 37 4.58 -3.72 3.15
CA LEU A 37 3.12 -3.49 3.09
C LEU A 37 2.33 -4.31 4.12
N LYS A 38 2.92 -5.37 4.70
CA LYS A 38 2.23 -6.31 5.59
C LYS A 38 1.38 -5.66 6.72
N PRO A 39 1.80 -4.57 7.39
CA PRO A 39 0.99 -3.91 8.42
C PRO A 39 -0.36 -3.37 7.92
N ALA A 40 -0.46 -3.05 6.62
CA ALA A 40 -1.70 -2.57 6.02
C ALA A 40 -2.65 -3.69 5.58
N LEU A 41 -2.30 -4.96 5.78
CA LEU A 41 -3.07 -6.09 5.27
C LEU A 41 -3.80 -6.82 6.39
N ILE A 42 -5.11 -7.00 6.22
CA ILE A 42 -5.95 -7.79 7.11
C ILE A 42 -6.52 -8.97 6.34
N LYS A 43 -6.22 -10.19 6.79
CA LYS A 43 -6.69 -11.43 6.15
C LYS A 43 -7.79 -12.07 6.99
N ILE A 44 -8.99 -12.19 6.43
CA ILE A 44 -10.16 -12.82 7.08
C ILE A 44 -10.74 -13.86 6.12
N GLY A 45 -10.74 -15.13 6.53
CA GLY A 45 -11.38 -16.21 5.75
C GLY A 45 -10.90 -16.32 4.30
N GLY A 46 -9.61 -16.05 4.03
CA GLY A 46 -9.03 -16.08 2.69
C GLY A 46 -9.18 -14.79 1.88
N ARG A 47 -9.97 -13.82 2.34
CA ARG A 47 -10.06 -12.48 1.74
C ARG A 47 -9.05 -11.53 2.38
N VAL A 48 -8.42 -10.68 1.56
CA VAL A 48 -7.51 -9.62 2.00
C VAL A 48 -8.23 -8.28 1.92
N TYR A 49 -8.16 -7.54 3.02
CA TYR A 49 -8.55 -6.14 3.13
C TYR A 49 -7.30 -5.29 3.33
N ILE A 50 -7.35 -4.07 2.83
CA ILE A 50 -6.33 -3.05 2.94
C ILE A 50 -6.85 -2.04 3.96
N ASP A 51 -6.13 -1.89 5.07
CA ASP A 51 -6.29 -0.76 6.00
C ASP A 51 -5.74 0.49 5.33
N ARG A 52 -6.61 1.46 5.04
CA ARG A 52 -6.25 2.69 4.32
C ARG A 52 -5.24 3.53 5.07
N ALA A 53 -5.34 3.60 6.39
CA ALA A 53 -4.45 4.43 7.20
C ALA A 53 -3.02 3.88 7.15
N GLU A 54 -2.86 2.58 7.35
CA GLU A 54 -1.56 1.92 7.23
C GLU A 54 -1.04 1.89 5.79
N PHE A 55 -1.93 1.76 4.80
CA PHE A 55 -1.55 1.83 3.40
C PHE A 55 -0.98 3.21 3.02
N ASN A 56 -1.60 4.30 3.48
CA ASN A 56 -1.10 5.65 3.26
C ASN A 56 0.25 5.87 3.94
N LYS A 57 0.44 5.38 5.16
CA LYS A 57 1.75 5.41 5.83
C LYS A 57 2.82 4.67 5.02
N TRP A 58 2.48 3.52 4.46
CA TRP A 58 3.37 2.78 3.58
C TRP A 58 3.71 3.56 2.29
N LEU A 59 2.72 4.23 1.68
CA LEU A 59 2.93 5.10 0.51
C LEU A 59 3.87 6.26 0.80
N GLU A 60 3.75 6.89 1.97
CA GLU A 60 4.68 7.93 2.41
C GLU A 60 6.13 7.42 2.47
N GLY A 61 6.32 6.15 2.85
CA GLY A 61 7.62 5.49 2.81
C GLY A 61 8.16 5.19 1.41
N GLN A 62 7.33 5.28 0.36
CA GLN A 62 7.74 5.10 -1.04
C GLN A 62 8.24 6.39 -1.69
N ARG A 63 8.27 7.52 -0.96
CA ARG A 63 8.81 8.77 -1.47
C ARG A 63 10.25 8.56 -1.93
N MET A 64 10.52 8.89 -3.19
CA MET A 64 11.90 8.99 -3.66
C MET A 64 12.59 10.10 -2.86
N ALA A 65 13.78 9.80 -2.32
CA ALA A 65 14.59 10.83 -1.67
C ALA A 65 14.83 11.98 -2.67
N PRO A 66 14.92 13.24 -2.21
CA PRO A 66 15.42 14.32 -3.05
C PRO A 66 16.79 13.88 -3.59
N LYS A 67 17.04 14.08 -4.89
CA LYS A 67 18.39 13.93 -5.44
C LYS A 67 19.31 14.78 -4.56
N ALA A 68 20.29 14.16 -3.89
CA ALA A 68 21.24 14.89 -3.10
C ALA A 68 21.87 15.97 -4.00
N LEU A 69 21.71 17.24 -3.64
CA LEU A 69 22.48 18.34 -4.21
C LEU A 69 23.93 18.15 -3.76
N ASN A 70 24.68 17.27 -4.40
CA ASN A 70 26.14 17.16 -4.25
C ASN A 70 26.71 16.59 -5.55
N ASP A 71 26.58 17.39 -6.61
CA ASP A 71 27.43 17.31 -7.82
C ASP A 71 28.13 18.67 -7.98
N ALA A 72 28.77 19.16 -6.92
CA ALA A 72 29.59 20.37 -6.95
C ALA A 72 30.70 20.31 -5.88
N ALA A 73 31.74 19.53 -6.15
CA ALA A 73 33.09 19.70 -5.62
C ALA A 73 34.09 19.04 -6.56
#